data_AF-J5GCN8-F1
#
_entry.id   AF-J5GCN8-F1
#
_cell.length_a   1.000
_cell.length_b   1.000
_cell.length_c   1.000
_cell.angle_alpha   90.00
_cell.angle_beta   90.00
_cell.angle_gamma   90.00
#
_symmetry.space_group_name_H-M   'P 1'
#
loop_
_entity.id
_entity.type
_entity.pdbx_description
1 polymer ?
#
loop_
_entity_poly.entity_id
_entity_poly.type
_entity_poly.pdbx_seq_one_letter_code
_entity_poly.pdbx_strand_id
1 'polypeptide(L)'
;MKKIPSQTEKKMIYGIRSLKNGTGSILIGASIVLLSAAMPTISANENLPQTQENTSAVTKAPTETETSQTQKETPISEQKNANASLDTKKEALATDTALAAETPKKEDATTSQPNSKEEKVDTSTSTPSSDQKPQADTSSEEPIEDNYFRIHVKKLPEENKDSQGLWTWDDVEKPSENWPNGAKSFKDAKQDDYGYYLDVKLKNEQAKKVSFLINNTKGDNLTGDRSVERLSPKMNEAWLDENYKVYNYRPQPAGTVRVNYYRTDGNYDKKSLWYWGDVKNPSSGEWPDGTDFTATGKYGRYIDIPLNEAAREFGFLLLDESKKGDDVKIRKEDYKFTDLKNHSQIFLKDDDETIYTNPYYVHDIRMTGAQHVAKSRIESSFSTLVGAKKEDILKHSNITDHQGNKVAITDVEVDEAGKKVTYIGDFSDTQHPYTVSYNSDRFTTRSSWRLKDETYSYDGPLGATLKEDGKRVDLTLWSPSADKVSVVV
;
A
#
# COMPACT_ATOMS: atom_id res chain seq x y z
N MET A 1 -61.31 4.44 -68.51
CA MET A 1 -60.89 4.98 -67.19
C MET A 1 -59.76 4.11 -66.66
N LYS A 2 -58.70 4.69 -66.06
CA LYS A 2 -57.63 3.94 -65.40
C LYS A 2 -57.99 3.74 -63.91
N LYS A 3 -57.69 2.57 -63.33
CA LYS A 3 -57.66 2.40 -61.86
C LYS A 3 -56.25 2.71 -61.36
N ILE A 4 -56.15 3.40 -60.23
CA ILE A 4 -54.89 3.76 -59.57
C ILE A 4 -54.58 2.70 -58.50
N PRO A 5 -53.35 2.18 -58.38
CA PRO A 5 -52.96 1.32 -57.27
C PRO A 5 -52.83 2.14 -55.98
N SER A 6 -53.27 1.60 -54.83
CA SER A 6 -53.01 2.24 -53.54
C SER A 6 -51.52 2.22 -53.24
N GLN A 7 -50.99 3.35 -52.78
CA GLN A 7 -49.73 3.34 -52.03
C GLN A 7 -49.97 2.76 -50.63
N THR A 8 -48.98 2.06 -50.09
CA THR A 8 -48.97 1.60 -48.70
C THR A 8 -47.82 2.31 -48.00
N GLU A 9 -48.12 3.14 -47.00
CA GLU A 9 -47.08 3.81 -46.21
C GLU A 9 -46.25 2.80 -45.40
N LYS A 10 -44.93 2.96 -45.41
CA LYS A 10 -44.03 2.20 -44.53
C LYS A 10 -43.89 2.92 -43.19
N LYS A 11 -44.71 2.55 -42.20
CA LYS A 11 -44.51 3.02 -40.82
C LYS A 11 -43.28 2.33 -40.20
N MET A 12 -42.18 3.07 -40.12
CA MET A 12 -40.94 2.60 -39.48
C MET A 12 -41.11 2.64 -37.95
N ILE A 13 -40.88 1.51 -37.28
CA ILE A 13 -40.96 1.40 -35.82
C ILE A 13 -39.55 1.14 -35.29
N TYR A 14 -39.04 2.04 -34.45
CA TYR A 14 -37.78 1.88 -33.74
C TYR A 14 -38.06 1.48 -32.29
N GLY A 15 -37.44 0.39 -31.82
CA GLY A 15 -37.54 -0.09 -30.45
C GLY A 15 -36.15 -0.25 -29.82
N ILE A 16 -35.95 0.37 -28.67
CA ILE A 16 -34.72 0.25 -27.88
C ILE A 16 -34.79 -1.07 -27.09
N ARG A 17 -33.79 -1.94 -27.21
CA ARG A 17 -33.65 -3.14 -26.38
C ARG A 17 -32.95 -2.79 -25.08
N SER A 18 -33.56 -3.08 -23.93
CA SER A 18 -32.86 -3.13 -22.66
C SER A 18 -32.12 -4.47 -22.52
N LEU A 19 -30.86 -4.42 -22.08
CA LEU A 19 -30.09 -5.61 -21.76
C LEU A 19 -30.32 -5.97 -20.28
N LYS A 20 -30.83 -7.19 -20.03
CA LYS A 20 -30.75 -7.81 -18.70
C LYS A 20 -29.44 -8.59 -18.62
N ASN A 21 -28.60 -8.30 -17.63
CA ASN A 21 -27.43 -9.11 -17.34
C ASN A 21 -27.88 -10.48 -16.81
N GLY A 22 -27.47 -11.55 -17.49
CA GLY A 22 -27.80 -12.92 -17.10
C GLY A 22 -26.90 -13.43 -15.97
N THR A 23 -27.49 -14.05 -14.96
CA THR A 23 -26.76 -14.77 -13.90
C THR A 23 -26.13 -16.04 -14.46
N GLY A 24 -24.81 -16.10 -14.51
CA GLY A 24 -24.07 -17.35 -14.77
C GLY A 24 -23.94 -18.18 -13.50
N SER A 25 -24.43 -19.42 -13.52
CA SER A 25 -24.40 -20.33 -12.37
C SER A 25 -23.00 -20.85 -12.07
N ILE A 26 -22.50 -20.62 -10.85
CA ILE A 26 -21.34 -21.34 -10.31
C ILE A 26 -21.84 -22.67 -9.74
N LEU A 27 -21.21 -23.78 -10.16
CA LEU A 27 -21.48 -25.11 -9.61
C LEU A 27 -20.80 -25.27 -8.23
N ILE A 28 -21.51 -24.87 -7.17
CA ILE A 28 -21.09 -25.12 -5.79
C ILE A 28 -21.68 -26.45 -5.33
N GLY A 29 -20.82 -27.40 -4.96
CA GLY A 29 -21.23 -28.68 -4.38
C GLY A 29 -21.89 -28.47 -3.01
N ALA A 30 -23.12 -28.96 -2.83
CA ALA A 30 -23.88 -28.76 -1.60
C ALA A 30 -23.39 -29.68 -0.46
N SER A 31 -22.77 -29.07 0.55
CA SER A 31 -22.58 -29.67 1.88
C SER A 31 -23.39 -28.87 2.90
N ILE A 32 -24.41 -29.50 3.49
CA ILE A 32 -25.39 -28.82 4.35
C ILE A 32 -24.85 -28.71 5.77
N VAL A 33 -24.65 -27.47 6.25
CA VAL A 33 -24.53 -27.14 7.68
C VAL A 33 -25.40 -25.92 7.95
N LEU A 34 -26.30 -26.03 8.94
CA LEU A 34 -27.12 -24.92 9.42
C LEU A 34 -26.31 -24.06 10.41
N LEU A 35 -26.29 -22.74 10.24
CA LEU A 35 -26.32 -21.77 11.35
C LEU A 35 -26.73 -20.37 10.86
N SER A 36 -26.89 -19.43 11.80
CA SER A 36 -27.73 -18.23 11.65
C SER A 36 -26.98 -16.89 11.54
N ALA A 37 -27.57 -15.98 10.77
CA ALA A 37 -27.59 -14.51 10.99
C ALA A 37 -26.26 -13.73 11.02
N ALA A 38 -25.83 -13.26 9.85
CA ALA A 38 -25.19 -11.94 9.65
C ALA A 38 -25.37 -11.49 8.19
N MET A 39 -25.52 -10.17 7.93
CA MET A 39 -25.44 -9.61 6.58
C MET A 39 -24.11 -8.84 6.42
N PRO A 40 -23.29 -9.11 5.38
CA PRO A 40 -22.13 -8.30 5.07
C PRO A 40 -22.54 -7.05 4.28
N THR A 41 -21.89 -5.92 4.56
CA THR A 41 -21.96 -4.72 3.71
C THR A 41 -21.15 -4.92 2.44
N ILE A 42 -21.76 -4.62 1.28
CA ILE A 42 -21.06 -4.69 -0.01
C ILE A 42 -20.22 -3.42 -0.17
N SER A 43 -18.89 -3.57 -0.18
CA SER A 43 -17.96 -2.52 -0.59
C SER A 43 -17.57 -2.72 -2.06
N ALA A 44 -17.84 -1.73 -2.91
CA ALA A 44 -17.41 -1.75 -4.31
C ALA A 44 -15.98 -1.21 -4.42
N ASN A 45 -15.06 -2.03 -4.95
CA ASN A 45 -13.66 -1.65 -5.14
C ASN A 45 -13.48 -0.98 -6.52
N GLU A 46 -13.49 0.35 -6.56
CA GLU A 46 -13.40 1.13 -7.80
C GLU A 46 -11.96 1.28 -8.30
N ASN A 47 -11.50 0.28 -9.06
CA ASN A 47 -10.36 0.41 -9.98
C ASN A 47 -10.81 0.07 -11.40
N LEU A 48 -10.85 1.08 -12.27
CA LEU A 48 -11.22 0.96 -13.69
C LEU A 48 -10.11 1.61 -14.55
N PRO A 49 -9.51 0.88 -15.52
CA PRO A 49 -8.47 1.41 -16.39
C PRO A 49 -9.06 2.37 -17.44
N GLN A 50 -8.19 3.19 -18.04
CA GLN A 50 -8.57 4.14 -19.09
C GLN A 50 -8.94 3.42 -20.39
N THR A 51 -10.03 3.86 -21.03
CA THR A 51 -10.59 3.24 -22.24
C THR A 51 -9.70 3.43 -23.47
N GLN A 52 -9.45 2.35 -24.22
CA GLN A 52 -9.12 2.43 -25.65
C GLN A 52 -10.35 2.03 -26.48
N GLU A 53 -10.60 2.72 -27.59
CA GLU A 53 -11.64 2.33 -28.53
C GLU A 53 -11.19 1.13 -29.38
N ASN A 54 -12.10 0.17 -29.60
CA ASN A 54 -11.99 -0.84 -30.63
C ASN A 54 -13.38 -1.23 -31.14
N THR A 55 -13.71 -0.85 -32.37
CA THR A 55 -14.99 -1.18 -33.03
C THR A 55 -14.96 -2.58 -33.62
N SER A 56 -16.07 -3.32 -33.55
CA SER A 56 -16.26 -4.59 -34.26
C SER A 56 -17.72 -4.82 -34.65
N ALA A 57 -17.94 -5.54 -35.76
CA ALA A 57 -19.21 -5.57 -36.48
C ALA A 57 -20.16 -6.72 -36.09
N VAL A 58 -21.46 -6.50 -36.30
CA VAL A 58 -22.55 -7.43 -35.93
C VAL A 58 -22.84 -8.45 -37.04
N THR A 59 -23.08 -9.71 -36.67
CA THR A 59 -23.68 -10.73 -37.54
C THR A 59 -24.87 -11.43 -36.84
N LYS A 60 -25.78 -11.99 -37.64
CA LYS A 60 -27.20 -12.33 -37.33
C LYS A 60 -27.42 -13.43 -36.26
N ALA A 61 -28.63 -13.46 -35.72
CA ALA A 61 -29.15 -14.49 -34.82
C ALA A 61 -30.52 -15.08 -35.28
N PRO A 62 -30.84 -16.32 -34.85
CA PRO A 62 -32.18 -16.86 -34.56
C PRO A 62 -32.34 -17.14 -33.03
N THR A 63 -33.48 -17.48 -32.41
CA THR A 63 -34.93 -17.32 -32.66
C THR A 63 -35.65 -17.53 -31.29
N GLU A 64 -36.89 -17.06 -31.12
CA GLU A 64 -37.65 -17.08 -29.86
C GLU A 64 -38.67 -18.25 -29.77
N THR A 65 -38.98 -18.72 -28.55
CA THR A 65 -40.31 -19.27 -28.18
C THR A 65 -40.59 -19.13 -26.67
N GLU A 66 -41.58 -18.30 -26.29
CA GLU A 66 -42.54 -18.39 -25.14
C GLU A 66 -42.07 -18.76 -23.68
N THR A 67 -42.82 -18.57 -22.59
CA THR A 67 -44.21 -18.09 -22.33
C THR A 67 -44.27 -17.26 -21.02
N SER A 68 -45.34 -16.47 -20.81
CA SER A 68 -45.54 -15.60 -19.62
C SER A 68 -46.44 -16.21 -18.53
N GLN A 69 -46.27 -15.78 -17.26
CA GLN A 69 -47.35 -15.75 -16.25
C GLN A 69 -47.09 -14.71 -15.13
N THR A 70 -48.10 -14.42 -14.30
CA THR A 70 -48.33 -13.08 -13.71
C THR A 70 -48.45 -13.05 -12.17
N GLN A 71 -48.16 -11.88 -11.58
CA GLN A 71 -48.23 -11.55 -10.15
C GLN A 71 -49.64 -11.71 -9.51
N LYS A 72 -49.67 -11.80 -8.16
CA LYS A 72 -50.68 -11.11 -7.32
C LYS A 72 -50.15 -10.87 -5.89
N GLU A 73 -50.69 -9.87 -5.19
CA GLU A 73 -50.18 -9.33 -3.91
C GLU A 73 -51.27 -9.12 -2.83
N THR A 74 -50.83 -8.89 -1.57
CA THR A 74 -51.47 -8.08 -0.49
C THR A 74 -52.79 -8.54 0.18
N PRO A 75 -53.19 -8.02 1.38
CA PRO A 75 -52.45 -7.29 2.46
C PRO A 75 -52.87 -7.74 3.92
N ILE A 76 -52.65 -6.87 4.94
CA ILE A 76 -53.34 -6.75 6.28
C ILE A 76 -52.85 -7.72 7.40
N SER A 77 -52.63 -7.32 8.68
CA SER A 77 -52.62 -6.00 9.36
C SER A 77 -51.87 -6.00 10.73
N GLU A 78 -51.85 -4.84 11.41
CA GLU A 78 -51.21 -4.53 12.72
C GLU A 78 -51.86 -5.20 13.96
N GLN A 79 -51.12 -5.26 15.09
CA GLN A 79 -51.64 -4.82 16.40
C GLN A 79 -50.54 -4.51 17.45
N LYS A 80 -50.91 -3.80 18.53
CA LYS A 80 -50.05 -3.27 19.62
C LYS A 80 -50.29 -3.95 20.98
N ASN A 81 -49.40 -3.62 21.94
CA ASN A 81 -49.56 -3.59 23.42
C ASN A 81 -48.82 -4.70 24.21
N ALA A 82 -48.54 -4.57 25.52
CA ALA A 82 -48.10 -3.43 26.37
C ALA A 82 -47.94 -3.93 27.83
N ASN A 83 -46.89 -3.47 28.55
CA ASN A 83 -46.67 -3.39 30.03
C ASN A 83 -45.15 -3.43 30.30
N ALA A 84 -44.50 -2.68 31.22
CA ALA A 84 -44.81 -2.28 32.62
C ALA A 84 -44.58 -3.43 33.63
N SER A 85 -43.88 -3.29 34.76
CA SER A 85 -43.10 -2.16 35.34
C SER A 85 -42.11 -2.69 36.43
N LEU A 86 -41.48 -1.78 37.20
CA LEU A 86 -40.87 -1.90 38.55
C LEU A 86 -39.35 -1.65 38.71
N ASP A 87 -39.02 -0.36 38.82
CA ASP A 87 -38.43 0.29 40.02
C ASP A 87 -37.14 -0.18 40.73
N THR A 88 -36.15 0.73 40.69
CA THR A 88 -35.18 1.09 41.76
C THR A 88 -34.05 0.08 42.10
N LYS A 89 -32.87 0.50 42.59
CA LYS A 89 -32.55 1.68 43.44
C LYS A 89 -31.12 2.25 43.23
N LYS A 90 -30.97 3.54 43.55
CA LYS A 90 -29.71 4.33 43.80
C LYS A 90 -28.76 3.61 44.79
N GLU A 91 -27.44 3.81 44.82
CA GLU A 91 -26.60 5.02 45.01
C GLU A 91 -25.11 4.61 44.67
N ALA A 92 -24.13 5.40 44.18
CA ALA A 92 -23.42 6.61 44.68
C ALA A 92 -22.81 6.46 46.11
N LEU A 93 -21.61 6.91 46.52
CA LEU A 93 -20.34 7.49 45.95
C LEU A 93 -19.28 7.44 47.14
N ALA A 94 -17.96 7.70 47.10
CA ALA A 94 -16.88 8.03 46.15
C ALA A 94 -15.47 7.83 46.82
N THR A 95 -14.35 7.96 46.08
CA THR A 95 -12.96 8.32 46.58
C THR A 95 -12.27 7.35 47.59
N ASP A 96 -10.96 7.39 47.93
CA ASP A 96 -9.84 8.32 47.62
C ASP A 96 -8.42 7.64 47.58
N THR A 97 -7.38 8.48 47.53
CA THR A 97 -5.98 8.33 47.06
C THR A 97 -4.93 7.81 48.09
N ALA A 98 -3.71 7.51 47.60
CA ALA A 98 -2.38 7.53 48.24
C ALA A 98 -1.85 6.27 48.97
N LEU A 99 -0.56 6.12 49.35
CA LEU A 99 0.78 6.41 48.77
C LEU A 99 1.83 6.13 49.88
N ALA A 100 2.75 5.16 49.72
CA ALA A 100 3.95 5.03 50.56
C ALA A 100 5.02 4.11 49.94
N ALA A 101 6.29 4.29 50.32
CA ALA A 101 7.42 3.41 50.04
C ALA A 101 8.43 3.49 51.19
N GLU A 102 9.25 2.44 51.44
CA GLU A 102 10.51 2.59 52.17
C GLU A 102 11.50 1.40 52.02
N THR A 103 12.78 1.73 52.20
CA THR A 103 13.97 0.88 52.48
C THR A 103 14.70 1.57 53.68
N PRO A 104 15.95 1.31 54.15
CA PRO A 104 17.05 0.43 53.68
C PRO A 104 17.85 -0.32 54.79
N LYS A 105 18.92 -1.04 54.41
CA LYS A 105 20.29 -1.14 55.04
C LYS A 105 21.13 -2.20 54.27
N LYS A 106 22.46 -2.10 54.00
CA LYS A 106 23.68 -1.87 54.82
C LYS A 106 23.94 -2.98 55.86
N GLU A 107 25.15 -3.52 56.08
CA GLU A 107 26.52 -3.32 55.53
C GLU A 107 27.21 -4.73 55.47
N ASP A 108 28.47 -4.99 55.10
CA ASP A 108 29.76 -4.48 55.63
C ASP A 108 30.98 -5.00 54.77
N ALA A 109 32.21 -4.59 55.07
CA ALA A 109 33.46 -4.97 54.40
C ALA A 109 34.13 -6.24 55.00
N THR A 110 35.23 -6.81 54.46
CA THR A 110 36.61 -6.34 54.74
C THR A 110 37.68 -7.12 53.92
N THR A 111 38.83 -6.49 53.68
CA THR A 111 40.01 -7.00 52.94
C THR A 111 40.86 -8.06 53.66
N SER A 112 41.57 -8.93 52.90
CA SER A 112 42.92 -9.43 53.26
C SER A 112 43.72 -10.02 52.08
N GLN A 113 45.00 -9.68 52.01
CA GLN A 113 46.10 -10.22 51.17
C GLN A 113 47.16 -10.86 52.11
N PRO A 114 48.28 -11.49 51.64
CA PRO A 114 48.66 -12.01 50.31
C PRO A 114 49.01 -13.54 50.39
N ASN A 115 49.56 -14.26 49.39
CA ASN A 115 50.99 -14.27 49.02
C ASN A 115 51.35 -15.38 47.99
N SER A 116 52.23 -15.06 47.02
CA SER A 116 53.14 -15.93 46.24
C SER A 116 52.71 -17.32 45.74
N LYS A 117 52.63 -17.48 44.41
CA LYS A 117 53.77 -17.98 43.61
C LYS A 117 53.61 -17.72 42.10
N GLU A 118 54.73 -17.77 41.39
CA GLU A 118 54.85 -17.44 39.96
C GLU A 118 54.51 -18.64 39.06
N GLU A 119 53.86 -18.39 37.93
CA GLU A 119 54.17 -19.08 36.67
C GLU A 119 54.02 -18.09 35.48
N LYS A 120 54.70 -18.40 34.37
CA LYS A 120 55.14 -17.44 33.35
C LYS A 120 54.35 -17.56 32.03
N VAL A 121 53.77 -16.47 31.56
CA VAL A 121 53.44 -16.25 30.13
C VAL A 121 53.80 -14.80 29.76
N ASP A 122 54.39 -14.60 28.57
CA ASP A 122 55.00 -13.34 28.15
C ASP A 122 53.98 -12.28 27.68
N THR A 123 54.06 -11.07 28.23
CA THR A 123 53.18 -9.93 27.86
C THR A 123 53.70 -9.20 26.63
N SER A 124 53.16 -9.52 25.45
CA SER A 124 53.35 -8.72 24.23
C SER A 124 52.24 -7.69 24.07
N THR A 125 52.53 -6.43 24.38
CA THR A 125 51.61 -5.31 24.13
C THR A 125 51.40 -5.11 22.62
N SER A 126 50.16 -5.26 22.16
CA SER A 126 49.75 -4.92 20.80
C SER A 126 48.47 -4.08 20.82
N THR A 127 48.61 -2.77 20.61
CA THR A 127 47.50 -1.89 20.23
C THR A 127 46.88 -2.36 18.90
N PRO A 128 45.55 -2.47 18.78
CA PRO A 128 44.92 -2.62 17.47
C PRO A 128 45.06 -1.30 16.70
N SER A 129 45.92 -1.27 15.68
CA SER A 129 45.95 -0.15 14.73
C SER A 129 44.66 -0.17 13.89
N SER A 130 44.04 1.00 13.73
CA SER A 130 42.89 1.17 12.83
C SER A 130 43.36 1.11 11.38
N ASP A 131 43.14 -0.04 10.74
CA ASP A 131 43.39 -0.28 9.31
C ASP A 131 42.42 -1.36 8.74
N GLN A 132 41.17 -1.38 9.23
CA GLN A 132 40.12 -2.19 8.61
C GLN A 132 39.67 -1.57 7.29
N LYS A 133 40.24 -2.06 6.18
CA LYS A 133 39.77 -1.79 4.83
C LYS A 133 38.26 -2.10 4.74
N PRO A 134 37.40 -1.17 4.26
CA PRO A 134 35.95 -1.39 4.18
C PRO A 134 35.61 -2.68 3.43
N GLN A 135 34.85 -3.56 4.08
CA GLN A 135 34.30 -4.75 3.43
C GLN A 135 33.13 -4.30 2.54
N ALA A 136 33.37 -4.27 1.23
CA ALA A 136 32.32 -3.99 0.26
C ALA A 136 31.47 -5.25 0.06
N ASP A 137 30.15 -5.08 0.14
CA ASP A 137 29.13 -6.08 -0.18
C ASP A 137 29.01 -6.17 -1.72
N THR A 138 30.06 -6.71 -2.36
CA THR A 138 30.21 -6.76 -3.82
C THR A 138 29.31 -7.81 -4.43
N SER A 139 28.00 -7.57 -4.41
CA SER A 139 27.09 -8.39 -5.21
C SER A 139 27.44 -8.22 -6.69
N SER A 140 27.66 -9.34 -7.36
CA SER A 140 28.21 -9.38 -8.74
C SER A 140 27.15 -9.10 -9.82
N GLU A 141 26.16 -8.28 -9.48
CA GLU A 141 25.03 -7.90 -10.34
C GLU A 141 25.50 -7.12 -11.57
N GLU A 142 25.04 -7.52 -12.76
CA GLU A 142 25.21 -6.72 -13.97
C GLU A 142 24.40 -5.40 -13.85
N PRO A 143 24.90 -4.26 -14.37
CA PRO A 143 24.13 -3.02 -14.43
C PRO A 143 22.74 -3.22 -15.06
N ILE A 144 21.73 -2.56 -14.52
CA ILE A 144 20.38 -2.54 -15.08
C ILE A 144 20.31 -1.41 -16.12
N GLU A 145 19.82 -1.72 -17.32
CA GLU A 145 19.57 -0.72 -18.38
C GLU A 145 18.53 0.32 -17.93
N ASP A 146 18.69 1.57 -18.38
CA ASP A 146 17.71 2.64 -18.12
C ASP A 146 16.31 2.23 -18.61
N ASN A 147 15.28 2.55 -17.81
CA ASN A 147 13.89 2.16 -18.04
C ASN A 147 13.65 0.62 -18.03
N TYR A 148 14.52 -0.17 -17.40
CA TYR A 148 14.21 -1.55 -17.00
C TYR A 148 13.94 -1.68 -15.50
N PHE A 149 13.33 -2.81 -15.15
CA PHE A 149 12.99 -3.21 -13.81
C PHE A 149 13.38 -4.67 -13.59
N ARG A 150 14.33 -4.92 -12.69
CA ARG A 150 14.83 -6.26 -12.36
C ARG A 150 13.94 -6.92 -11.32
N ILE A 151 13.55 -8.17 -11.59
CA ILE A 151 12.82 -9.01 -10.64
C ILE A 151 13.74 -10.16 -10.24
N HIS A 152 14.21 -10.15 -8.99
CA HIS A 152 15.00 -11.21 -8.38
C HIS A 152 14.08 -12.24 -7.70
N VAL A 153 14.44 -13.52 -7.78
CA VAL A 153 13.63 -14.65 -7.29
C VAL A 153 14.53 -15.59 -6.49
N LYS A 154 14.28 -15.71 -5.18
CA LYS A 154 15.10 -16.49 -4.24
C LYS A 154 15.17 -17.98 -4.58
N LYS A 155 14.03 -18.58 -4.92
CA LYS A 155 13.90 -19.94 -5.45
C LYS A 155 12.76 -19.98 -6.48
N LEU A 156 12.93 -20.76 -7.56
CA LEU A 156 11.85 -21.05 -8.51
C LEU A 156 10.87 -22.10 -7.95
N PRO A 157 9.55 -21.99 -8.23
CA PRO A 157 8.56 -22.95 -7.72
C PRO A 157 8.75 -24.40 -8.20
N GLU A 158 9.17 -24.63 -9.45
CA GLU A 158 9.59 -25.95 -9.95
C GLU A 158 11.12 -26.02 -10.09
N GLU A 159 11.71 -27.22 -9.93
CA GLU A 159 13.16 -27.42 -10.08
C GLU A 159 13.66 -27.22 -11.52
N ASN A 160 12.81 -27.41 -12.53
CA ASN A 160 13.18 -27.21 -13.93
C ASN A 160 12.92 -25.76 -14.37
N LYS A 161 13.97 -24.93 -14.42
CA LYS A 161 13.86 -23.52 -14.86
C LYS A 161 13.41 -23.38 -16.32
N ASP A 162 13.74 -24.34 -17.19
CA ASP A 162 13.43 -24.27 -18.63
C ASP A 162 11.93 -24.44 -18.92
N SER A 163 11.15 -25.02 -18.01
CA SER A 163 9.68 -25.09 -18.12
C SER A 163 8.94 -23.94 -17.45
N GLN A 164 9.65 -22.91 -16.96
CA GLN A 164 9.05 -21.78 -16.24
C GLN A 164 9.29 -20.43 -16.93
N GLY A 165 8.37 -19.49 -16.71
CA GLY A 165 8.46 -18.13 -17.25
C GLY A 165 7.89 -17.07 -16.32
N LEU A 166 8.41 -15.85 -16.44
CA LEU A 166 7.92 -14.64 -15.80
C LEU A 166 6.91 -13.95 -16.72
N TRP A 167 5.63 -13.98 -16.35
CA TRP A 167 4.54 -13.34 -17.07
C TRP A 167 4.27 -11.96 -16.44
N THR A 168 4.14 -10.90 -17.26
CA THR A 168 4.09 -9.50 -16.76
C THR A 168 2.98 -8.65 -17.39
N TRP A 169 2.49 -7.65 -16.65
CA TRP A 169 1.48 -6.69 -17.09
C TRP A 169 1.52 -5.37 -16.29
N ASP A 170 0.53 -4.52 -16.50
CA ASP A 170 0.48 -3.09 -16.12
C ASP A 170 1.53 -2.23 -16.84
N ASP A 171 2.38 -1.46 -16.16
CA ASP A 171 3.24 -0.45 -16.78
C ASP A 171 4.57 -1.00 -17.36
N VAL A 172 4.49 -2.11 -18.09
CA VAL A 172 5.60 -2.71 -18.87
C VAL A 172 5.48 -2.33 -20.35
N GLU A 173 6.60 -2.29 -21.09
CA GLU A 173 6.61 -1.90 -22.52
C GLU A 173 5.75 -2.84 -23.36
N LYS A 174 5.83 -4.13 -23.05
CA LYS A 174 5.13 -5.23 -23.72
C LYS A 174 4.61 -6.18 -22.64
N PRO A 175 3.33 -6.10 -22.25
CA PRO A 175 2.68 -7.11 -21.44
C PRO A 175 2.82 -8.49 -22.09
N SER A 176 2.86 -9.55 -21.28
CA SER A 176 2.87 -10.91 -21.79
C SER A 176 1.54 -11.25 -22.46
N GLU A 177 1.62 -11.91 -23.62
CA GLU A 177 0.50 -12.39 -24.42
C GLU A 177 0.67 -13.89 -24.69
N ASN A 178 -0.32 -14.56 -25.29
CA ASN A 178 -0.22 -15.97 -25.72
C ASN A 178 0.14 -16.94 -24.56
N TRP A 179 -0.77 -17.06 -23.59
CA TRP A 179 -0.59 -17.90 -22.40
C TRP A 179 -0.32 -19.39 -22.72
N PRO A 180 0.60 -20.07 -22.01
CA PRO A 180 1.57 -19.53 -21.05
C PRO A 180 2.87 -19.01 -21.69
N ASN A 181 3.12 -19.39 -22.95
CA ASN A 181 4.46 -19.41 -23.56
C ASN A 181 5.02 -18.03 -23.96
N GLY A 182 4.24 -16.96 -23.93
CA GLY A 182 4.74 -15.58 -24.06
C GLY A 182 5.27 -14.96 -22.75
N ALA A 183 5.36 -15.73 -21.66
CA ALA A 183 6.15 -15.35 -20.50
C ALA A 183 7.66 -15.32 -20.82
N LYS A 184 8.43 -14.45 -20.16
CA LYS A 184 9.89 -14.41 -20.31
C LYS A 184 10.50 -15.61 -19.59
N SER A 185 11.01 -16.59 -20.34
CA SER A 185 11.51 -17.86 -19.78
C SER A 185 12.66 -17.68 -18.78
N PHE A 186 12.65 -18.49 -17.72
CA PHE A 186 13.76 -18.58 -16.76
C PHE A 186 14.95 -19.41 -17.27
N LYS A 187 14.84 -20.04 -18.44
CA LYS A 187 15.96 -20.72 -19.10
C LYS A 187 17.21 -19.84 -19.19
N ASP A 188 17.05 -18.64 -19.72
CA ASP A 188 18.12 -17.66 -19.94
C ASP A 188 18.19 -16.61 -18.80
N ALA A 189 17.56 -16.90 -17.64
CA ALA A 189 17.70 -16.07 -16.46
C ALA A 189 19.12 -16.12 -15.90
N LYS A 190 19.60 -14.93 -15.51
CA LYS A 190 20.90 -14.73 -14.86
C LYS A 190 20.77 -15.05 -13.36
N GLN A 191 21.90 -15.13 -12.67
CA GLN A 191 21.96 -15.38 -11.23
C GLN A 191 22.88 -14.39 -10.52
N ASP A 192 22.60 -14.19 -9.23
CA ASP A 192 23.36 -13.39 -8.28
C ASP A 192 23.42 -14.13 -6.93
N ASP A 193 23.99 -13.51 -5.89
CA ASP A 193 24.12 -14.10 -4.55
C ASP A 193 22.77 -14.27 -3.81
N TYR A 194 21.67 -13.76 -4.37
CA TYR A 194 20.32 -13.95 -3.87
C TYR A 194 19.61 -15.13 -4.56
N GLY A 195 19.61 -15.18 -5.89
CA GLY A 195 18.92 -16.23 -6.66
C GLY A 195 18.97 -16.02 -8.17
N TYR A 196 17.85 -16.23 -8.85
CA TYR A 196 17.70 -15.89 -10.28
C TYR A 196 17.20 -14.47 -10.45
N TYR A 197 17.50 -13.81 -11.58
CA TYR A 197 16.86 -12.54 -11.94
C TYR A 197 16.53 -12.41 -13.43
N LEU A 198 15.50 -11.61 -13.71
CA LEU A 198 15.05 -11.24 -15.05
C LEU A 198 14.72 -9.73 -15.12
N ASP A 199 15.26 -9.07 -16.14
CA ASP A 199 15.04 -7.64 -16.38
C ASP A 199 13.83 -7.43 -17.30
N VAL A 200 12.87 -6.61 -16.86
CA VAL A 200 11.60 -6.32 -17.54
C VAL A 200 11.60 -4.85 -17.97
N LYS A 201 11.36 -4.58 -19.25
CA LYS A 201 11.36 -3.21 -19.75
C LYS A 201 10.07 -2.48 -19.38
N LEU A 202 10.19 -1.30 -18.78
CA LEU A 202 9.05 -0.47 -18.37
C LEU A 202 8.42 0.25 -19.57
N LYS A 203 7.14 0.59 -19.45
CA LYS A 203 6.34 1.30 -20.45
C LYS A 203 6.88 2.71 -20.74
N ASN A 204 7.35 3.38 -19.70
CA ASN A 204 8.05 4.66 -19.69
C ASN A 204 8.57 4.93 -18.26
N GLU A 205 9.34 6.00 -18.09
CA GLU A 205 9.88 6.43 -16.80
C GLU A 205 8.78 6.65 -15.73
N GLN A 206 7.58 7.07 -16.17
CA GLN A 206 6.41 7.35 -15.34
C GLN A 206 5.63 6.11 -14.94
N ALA A 207 6.07 4.90 -15.32
CA ALA A 207 5.52 3.62 -14.88
C ALA A 207 5.39 3.57 -13.35
N LYS A 208 4.23 3.19 -12.84
CA LYS A 208 3.94 3.16 -11.39
C LYS A 208 3.78 1.76 -10.85
N LYS A 209 3.25 0.82 -11.63
CA LYS A 209 2.96 -0.54 -11.18
C LYS A 209 3.46 -1.57 -12.17
N VAL A 210 4.25 -2.52 -11.69
CA VAL A 210 4.61 -3.74 -12.45
C VAL A 210 3.91 -4.90 -11.77
N SER A 211 3.02 -5.58 -12.49
CA SER A 211 2.38 -6.81 -12.03
C SER A 211 2.94 -8.00 -12.77
N PHE A 212 3.07 -9.12 -12.06
CA PHE A 212 3.77 -10.29 -12.56
C PHE A 212 3.37 -11.57 -11.81
N LEU A 213 3.70 -12.72 -12.41
CA LEU A 213 3.61 -14.04 -11.81
C LEU A 213 4.66 -14.97 -12.44
N ILE A 214 4.98 -16.08 -11.78
CA ILE A 214 5.73 -17.18 -12.42
C ILE A 214 4.73 -18.24 -12.88
N ASN A 215 4.80 -18.62 -14.16
CA ASN A 215 4.01 -19.70 -14.75
C ASN A 215 4.90 -20.86 -15.21
N ASN A 216 4.27 -21.94 -15.67
CA ASN A 216 4.96 -23.01 -16.40
C ASN A 216 4.35 -23.27 -17.78
N THR A 217 5.06 -24.06 -18.60
CA THR A 217 4.64 -24.49 -19.94
C THR A 217 3.39 -25.37 -19.96
N LYS A 218 2.88 -25.84 -18.81
CA LYS A 218 1.59 -26.55 -18.71
C LYS A 218 0.41 -25.59 -18.67
N GLY A 219 0.64 -24.33 -18.27
CA GLY A 219 -0.38 -23.31 -18.08
C GLY A 219 -0.74 -23.01 -16.62
N ASP A 220 0.04 -23.51 -15.64
CA ASP A 220 -0.18 -23.27 -14.22
C ASP A 220 0.33 -21.87 -13.80
N ASN A 221 -0.41 -21.17 -12.93
CA ASN A 221 0.07 -19.98 -12.21
C ASN A 221 0.68 -20.43 -10.88
N LEU A 222 2.01 -20.46 -10.78
CA LEU A 222 2.74 -21.12 -9.70
C LEU A 222 2.92 -20.24 -8.46
N THR A 223 2.96 -18.93 -8.62
CA THR A 223 3.10 -17.97 -7.50
C THR A 223 1.79 -17.35 -7.05
N GLY A 224 0.73 -17.45 -7.86
CA GLY A 224 -0.36 -16.49 -7.84
C GLY A 224 0.12 -15.11 -8.30
N ASP A 225 -0.83 -14.20 -8.49
CA ASP A 225 -0.57 -12.85 -9.00
C ASP A 225 0.16 -12.00 -7.96
N ARG A 226 1.23 -11.33 -8.37
CA ARG A 226 2.06 -10.44 -7.56
C ARG A 226 2.15 -9.07 -8.24
N SER A 227 2.46 -8.04 -7.46
CA SER A 227 2.73 -6.71 -8.02
C SER A 227 3.64 -5.91 -7.12
N VAL A 228 4.32 -4.93 -7.72
CA VAL A 228 5.13 -3.93 -7.02
C VAL A 228 4.75 -2.54 -7.50
N GLU A 229 4.51 -1.64 -6.56
CA GLU A 229 4.44 -0.21 -6.83
C GLU A 229 5.84 0.40 -6.78
N ARG A 230 6.20 1.16 -7.82
CA ARG A 230 7.45 1.92 -7.85
C ARG A 230 7.33 3.10 -6.90
N LEU A 231 7.98 3.00 -5.74
CA LEU A 231 7.93 4.02 -4.70
C LEU A 231 8.53 5.36 -5.18
N SER A 232 9.56 5.28 -6.02
CA SER A 232 10.30 6.40 -6.61
C SER A 232 10.57 6.13 -8.09
N PRO A 233 10.73 7.17 -8.96
CA PRO A 233 11.21 6.99 -10.33
C PRO A 233 12.59 6.32 -10.42
N LYS A 234 13.38 6.33 -9.33
CA LYS A 234 14.66 5.60 -9.21
C LYS A 234 14.50 4.13 -8.81
N MET A 235 13.28 3.67 -8.53
CA MET A 235 13.04 2.26 -8.19
C MET A 235 13.00 1.41 -9.46
N ASN A 236 13.94 0.48 -9.55
CA ASN A 236 14.24 -0.36 -10.70
C ASN A 236 14.39 -1.85 -10.32
N GLU A 237 14.12 -2.22 -9.06
CA GLU A 237 14.36 -3.57 -8.53
C GLU A 237 13.23 -4.03 -7.59
N ALA A 238 12.94 -5.33 -7.60
CA ALA A 238 12.15 -6.01 -6.56
C ALA A 238 12.63 -7.45 -6.34
N TRP A 239 12.41 -7.96 -5.13
CA TRP A 239 12.84 -9.31 -4.72
C TRP A 239 11.65 -10.14 -4.25
N LEU A 240 11.57 -11.39 -4.70
CA LEU A 240 10.65 -12.42 -4.19
C LEU A 240 11.43 -13.32 -3.22
N ASP A 241 10.94 -13.45 -1.99
CA ASP A 241 11.40 -14.49 -1.07
C ASP A 241 10.87 -15.88 -1.43
N GLU A 242 11.22 -16.90 -0.64
CA GLU A 242 10.85 -18.31 -0.84
C GLU A 242 9.33 -18.56 -0.74
N ASN A 243 8.57 -17.59 -0.20
CA ASN A 243 7.11 -17.58 -0.11
C ASN A 243 6.47 -16.64 -1.16
N TYR A 244 7.28 -16.10 -2.07
CA TYR A 244 6.93 -15.14 -3.11
C TYR A 244 6.35 -13.82 -2.55
N LYS A 245 6.66 -13.45 -1.30
CA LYS A 245 6.40 -12.09 -0.80
C LYS A 245 7.39 -11.15 -1.49
N VAL A 246 6.87 -10.01 -1.95
CA VAL A 246 7.61 -9.01 -2.72
C VAL A 246 8.19 -7.95 -1.79
N TYR A 247 9.45 -7.58 -2.01
CA TYR A 247 10.17 -6.55 -1.27
C TYR A 247 10.82 -5.54 -2.22
N ASN A 248 11.08 -4.34 -1.72
CA ASN A 248 11.77 -3.23 -2.39
C ASN A 248 13.27 -3.11 -1.99
N TYR A 249 13.79 -4.11 -1.30
CA TYR A 249 15.20 -4.37 -1.00
C TYR A 249 15.42 -5.89 -0.95
N ARG A 250 16.67 -6.35 -1.11
CA ARG A 250 17.06 -7.76 -0.92
C ARG A 250 16.80 -8.23 0.53
N PRO A 251 15.87 -9.16 0.80
CA PRO A 251 15.59 -9.62 2.16
C PRO A 251 16.81 -10.29 2.81
N GLN A 252 17.09 -9.92 4.05
CA GLN A 252 18.17 -10.53 4.86
C GLN A 252 17.71 -11.84 5.51
N PRO A 253 18.64 -12.71 5.94
CA PRO A 253 18.33 -13.94 6.67
C PRO A 253 17.45 -13.71 7.90
N ALA A 254 16.60 -14.69 8.23
CA ALA A 254 15.74 -14.63 9.39
C ALA A 254 16.55 -14.53 10.69
N GLY A 255 16.13 -13.66 11.60
CA GLY A 255 16.86 -13.37 12.84
C GLY A 255 17.97 -12.31 12.69
N THR A 256 18.00 -11.56 11.58
CA THR A 256 18.89 -10.41 11.37
C THR A 256 18.09 -9.19 10.91
N VAL A 257 18.45 -8.00 11.39
CA VAL A 257 18.06 -6.72 10.77
C VAL A 257 19.30 -5.99 10.27
N ARG A 258 19.31 -5.56 9.01
CA ARG A 258 20.33 -4.66 8.47
C ARG A 258 19.95 -3.21 8.72
N VAL A 259 20.79 -2.47 9.43
CA VAL A 259 20.69 -1.02 9.56
C VAL A 259 21.57 -0.40 8.48
N ASN A 260 20.97 0.15 7.43
CA ASN A 260 21.68 0.90 6.40
C ASN A 260 21.71 2.38 6.79
N TYR A 261 22.89 3.00 6.73
CA TYR A 261 23.09 4.42 6.96
C TYR A 261 23.79 5.05 5.76
N TYR A 262 23.10 5.99 5.13
CA TYR A 262 23.65 6.84 4.08
C TYR A 262 24.11 8.18 4.65
N ARG A 263 25.21 8.72 4.13
CA ARG A 263 25.62 10.10 4.36
C ARG A 263 25.90 10.80 3.05
N THR A 264 25.31 11.97 2.89
CA THR A 264 25.49 12.86 1.74
C THR A 264 26.92 13.40 1.64
N ASP A 265 27.64 13.51 2.77
CA ASP A 265 29.07 13.86 2.80
C ASP A 265 30.03 12.68 2.53
N GLY A 266 29.50 11.44 2.46
CA GLY A 266 30.29 10.21 2.31
C GLY A 266 31.23 9.88 3.48
N ASN A 267 31.20 10.64 4.58
CA ASN A 267 32.17 10.54 5.66
C ASN A 267 31.71 9.57 6.76
N TYR A 268 32.19 8.33 6.67
CA TYR A 268 31.96 7.28 7.65
C TYR A 268 33.12 7.09 8.65
N ASP A 269 34.11 8.00 8.68
CA ASP A 269 35.12 7.97 9.75
C ASP A 269 34.45 8.20 11.10
N LYS A 270 34.70 7.33 12.08
CA LYS A 270 34.10 7.39 13.43
C LYS A 270 32.58 7.51 13.43
N LYS A 271 31.91 6.79 12.52
CA LYS A 271 30.45 6.66 12.52
C LYS A 271 30.09 5.27 13.00
N SER A 272 29.41 5.20 14.13
CA SER A 272 29.01 3.96 14.78
C SER A 272 27.52 3.97 15.14
N LEU A 273 27.02 2.81 15.53
CA LEU A 273 25.65 2.60 15.98
C LEU A 273 25.65 2.05 17.40
N TRP A 274 24.94 2.73 18.30
CA TRP A 274 24.66 2.24 19.66
C TRP A 274 23.20 1.76 19.72
N TYR A 275 22.95 0.50 20.08
CA TYR A 275 21.63 -0.13 19.94
C TYR A 275 21.27 -1.11 21.06
N TRP A 276 19.96 -1.24 21.33
CA TRP A 276 19.38 -1.99 22.44
C TRP A 276 17.96 -2.48 22.13
N GLY A 277 17.36 -3.31 22.99
CA GLY A 277 16.02 -3.88 22.78
C GLY A 277 16.09 -5.37 22.43
N ASP A 278 15.28 -5.84 21.46
CA ASP A 278 15.14 -7.26 21.09
C ASP A 278 16.33 -7.82 20.27
N VAL A 279 17.56 -7.42 20.62
CA VAL A 279 18.82 -7.81 19.99
C VAL A 279 19.59 -8.80 20.87
N LYS A 280 20.39 -9.68 20.26
CA LYS A 280 21.21 -10.67 21.00
C LYS A 280 22.38 -10.03 21.75
N ASN A 281 23.04 -9.07 21.10
CA ASN A 281 24.27 -8.44 21.57
C ASN A 281 24.06 -6.91 21.62
N PRO A 282 23.37 -6.35 22.62
CA PRO A 282 23.21 -4.91 22.74
C PRO A 282 24.54 -4.20 23.03
N SER A 283 24.63 -2.92 22.64
CA SER A 283 25.80 -2.09 22.92
C SER A 283 26.08 -2.01 24.42
N SER A 284 27.30 -2.37 24.79
CA SER A 284 27.71 -2.66 26.18
C SER A 284 29.18 -2.31 26.47
N GLY A 285 29.83 -1.57 25.57
CA GLY A 285 31.16 -0.98 25.78
C GLY A 285 31.12 0.29 26.63
N GLU A 286 32.24 1.02 26.69
CA GLU A 286 32.27 2.34 27.33
C GLU A 286 31.63 3.38 26.40
N TRP A 287 30.54 4.04 26.82
CA TRP A 287 29.94 5.10 26.01
C TRP A 287 30.97 6.19 25.66
N PRO A 288 31.14 6.56 24.37
CA PRO A 288 30.23 6.32 23.25
C PRO A 288 30.64 5.21 22.26
N ASP A 289 31.54 4.30 22.61
CA ASP A 289 32.08 3.22 21.74
C ASP A 289 30.96 2.32 21.19
N GLY A 290 30.61 2.53 19.92
CA GLY A 290 29.50 1.85 19.24
C GLY A 290 29.96 0.68 18.35
N THR A 291 29.03 0.09 17.59
CA THR A 291 29.42 -0.78 16.47
C THR A 291 29.72 0.07 15.24
N ASP A 292 30.96 0.06 14.77
CA ASP A 292 31.39 0.84 13.59
C ASP A 292 30.63 0.47 12.31
N PHE A 293 30.25 1.49 11.53
CA PHE A 293 29.83 1.32 10.14
C PHE A 293 31.08 1.07 9.26
N THR A 294 31.58 -0.16 9.21
CA THR A 294 32.72 -0.55 8.33
C THR A 294 32.28 -1.09 6.97
N ALA A 295 31.22 -1.90 6.94
CA ALA A 295 30.74 -2.56 5.73
C ALA A 295 30.02 -1.57 4.80
N THR A 296 30.27 -1.68 3.48
CA THR A 296 29.72 -0.77 2.46
C THR A 296 28.82 -1.52 1.50
N GLY A 297 27.58 -1.07 1.32
CA GLY A 297 26.58 -1.68 0.46
C GLY A 297 25.92 -0.69 -0.51
N LYS A 298 24.83 -1.13 -1.14
CA LYS A 298 24.11 -0.38 -2.19
C LYS A 298 23.49 0.95 -1.71
N TYR A 299 23.30 1.11 -0.39
CA TYR A 299 22.52 2.19 0.23
C TYR A 299 23.30 2.96 1.31
N GLY A 300 24.62 3.10 1.12
CA GLY A 300 25.54 3.65 2.11
C GLY A 300 26.33 2.55 2.82
N ARG A 301 26.71 2.77 4.08
CA ARG A 301 27.27 1.72 4.92
C ARG A 301 26.19 1.02 5.73
N TYR A 302 26.49 -0.17 6.27
CA TYR A 302 25.50 -0.92 7.03
C TYR A 302 26.11 -1.73 8.18
N ILE A 303 25.25 -2.13 9.11
CA ILE A 303 25.53 -3.08 10.19
C ILE A 303 24.42 -4.14 10.18
N ASP A 304 24.79 -5.42 10.24
CA ASP A 304 23.85 -6.54 10.37
C ASP A 304 23.74 -6.93 11.86
N ILE A 305 22.57 -6.69 12.46
CA ILE A 305 22.31 -6.91 13.89
C ILE A 305 21.59 -8.24 14.11
N PRO A 306 22.16 -9.20 14.88
CA PRO A 306 21.47 -10.43 15.26
C PRO A 306 20.34 -10.17 16.26
N LEU A 307 19.13 -10.59 15.91
CA LEU A 307 17.91 -10.44 16.70
C LEU A 307 17.65 -11.63 17.63
N ASN A 308 16.89 -11.36 18.70
CA ASN A 308 16.30 -12.38 19.56
C ASN A 308 15.15 -13.12 18.85
N GLU A 309 14.76 -14.28 19.38
CA GLU A 309 13.59 -15.00 18.88
C GLU A 309 12.31 -14.17 19.10
N ALA A 310 11.46 -14.12 18.07
CA ALA A 310 10.22 -13.33 18.05
C ALA A 310 10.38 -11.82 18.34
N ALA A 311 11.57 -11.26 18.11
CA ALA A 311 11.89 -9.84 18.22
C ALA A 311 10.86 -8.94 17.52
N ARG A 312 10.53 -7.80 18.14
CA ARG A 312 9.54 -6.83 17.67
C ARG A 312 10.08 -5.42 17.60
N GLU A 313 10.79 -4.98 18.63
CA GLU A 313 11.30 -3.61 18.73
C GLU A 313 12.76 -3.52 19.15
N PHE A 314 13.44 -2.51 18.61
CA PHE A 314 14.78 -2.13 19.04
C PHE A 314 14.94 -0.60 19.00
N GLY A 315 15.75 -0.09 19.91
CA GLY A 315 16.15 1.31 19.99
C GLY A 315 17.59 1.48 19.54
N PHE A 316 17.93 2.64 18.98
CA PHE A 316 19.30 2.94 18.57
C PHE A 316 19.61 4.44 18.49
N LEU A 317 20.90 4.75 18.42
CA LEU A 317 21.47 6.06 18.17
C LEU A 317 22.58 5.95 17.11
N LEU A 318 22.55 6.88 16.16
CA LEU A 318 23.65 7.13 15.23
C LEU A 318 24.68 8.05 15.91
N LEU A 319 25.95 7.65 15.94
CA LEU A 319 27.00 8.36 16.65
C LEU A 319 28.10 8.90 15.71
N ASP A 320 28.71 10.00 16.12
CA ASP A 320 29.92 10.59 15.54
C ASP A 320 31.01 10.75 16.62
N GLU A 321 31.82 9.71 16.79
CA GLU A 321 32.86 9.64 17.83
C GLU A 321 34.08 10.57 17.54
N SER A 322 33.99 11.42 16.52
CA SER A 322 34.88 12.58 16.36
C SER A 322 34.51 13.75 17.29
N LYS A 323 33.31 13.75 17.86
CA LYS A 323 32.75 14.82 18.73
C LYS A 323 32.99 14.52 20.22
N LYS A 324 32.38 15.29 21.12
CA LYS A 324 32.49 15.15 22.58
C LYS A 324 31.17 15.52 23.27
N GLY A 325 30.86 14.84 24.38
CA GLY A 325 29.61 15.06 25.12
C GLY A 325 28.39 14.70 24.27
N ASP A 326 27.28 15.41 24.45
CA ASP A 326 26.02 15.15 23.74
C ASP A 326 26.14 15.26 22.21
N ASP A 327 27.08 16.07 21.71
CA ASP A 327 27.32 16.25 20.27
C ASP A 327 27.88 14.98 19.58
N VAL A 328 28.23 13.93 20.35
CA VAL A 328 28.53 12.60 19.78
C VAL A 328 27.26 11.94 19.24
N LYS A 329 26.07 12.24 19.77
CA LYS A 329 24.84 11.79 19.14
C LYS A 329 24.56 12.63 17.89
N ILE A 330 24.41 12.00 16.73
CA ILE A 330 24.03 12.69 15.47
C ILE A 330 22.60 13.25 15.56
N ARG A 331 21.72 12.57 16.29
CA ARG A 331 20.43 13.07 16.76
C ARG A 331 20.31 12.94 18.27
N LYS A 332 19.75 13.93 18.95
CA LYS A 332 19.66 13.93 20.43
C LYS A 332 18.61 12.94 20.95
N GLU A 333 17.54 12.80 20.19
CA GLU A 333 16.45 11.86 20.43
C GLU A 333 16.86 10.44 20.03
N ASP A 334 16.41 9.45 20.79
CA ASP A 334 16.66 8.04 20.49
C ASP A 334 15.71 7.55 19.39
N TYR A 335 16.24 6.83 18.39
CA TYR A 335 15.42 6.15 17.40
C TYR A 335 14.78 4.90 18.03
N LYS A 336 13.54 4.59 17.63
CA LYS A 336 12.87 3.32 17.99
C LYS A 336 12.13 2.75 16.78
N PHE A 337 12.46 1.52 16.41
CA PHE A 337 11.79 0.76 15.35
C PHE A 337 10.98 -0.39 15.96
N THR A 338 9.77 -0.63 15.44
CA THR A 338 8.78 -1.55 16.05
C THR A 338 8.18 -2.59 15.09
N ASP A 339 8.71 -2.73 13.87
CA ASP A 339 8.24 -3.72 12.89
C ASP A 339 9.35 -4.61 12.33
N LEU A 340 10.16 -5.17 13.25
CA LEU A 340 11.14 -6.22 12.95
C LEU A 340 10.50 -7.50 12.38
N LYS A 341 9.17 -7.64 12.47
CA LYS A 341 8.42 -8.77 11.92
C LYS A 341 8.28 -8.67 10.40
N ASN A 342 7.96 -7.50 9.86
CA ASN A 342 7.75 -7.33 8.43
C ASN A 342 9.03 -6.96 7.67
N HIS A 343 10.00 -6.33 8.36
CA HIS A 343 11.19 -5.74 7.77
C HIS A 343 12.50 -6.27 8.36
N SER A 344 13.36 -6.84 7.49
CA SER A 344 14.73 -7.26 7.81
C SER A 344 15.81 -6.27 7.33
N GLN A 345 15.40 -5.11 6.79
CA GLN A 345 16.27 -3.95 6.56
C GLN A 345 15.56 -2.66 6.98
N ILE A 346 16.31 -1.71 7.53
CA ILE A 346 15.90 -0.30 7.68
C ILE A 346 16.93 0.62 7.02
N PHE A 347 16.52 1.84 6.71
CA PHE A 347 17.30 2.83 5.95
C PHE A 347 17.26 4.18 6.65
N LEU A 348 18.44 4.73 6.90
CA LEU A 348 18.69 6.00 7.58
C LEU A 348 19.52 6.88 6.65
N LYS A 349 19.41 8.21 6.80
CA LYS A 349 20.26 9.17 6.08
C LYS A 349 20.59 10.40 6.93
N ASP A 350 21.84 10.85 6.83
CA ASP A 350 22.35 12.08 7.43
C ASP A 350 21.96 12.25 8.91
N ASP A 351 21.05 13.16 9.24
CA ASP A 351 20.47 13.45 10.56
C ASP A 351 18.91 13.38 10.58
N ASP A 352 18.31 12.70 9.60
CA ASP A 352 16.85 12.56 9.48
C ASP A 352 16.25 11.72 10.63
N GLU A 353 15.12 12.17 11.19
CA GLU A 353 14.36 11.45 12.22
C GLU A 353 13.59 10.23 11.69
N THR A 354 13.35 10.19 10.38
CA THR A 354 12.56 9.12 9.75
C THR A 354 13.38 7.83 9.65
N ILE A 355 12.92 6.78 10.32
CA ILE A 355 13.36 5.40 10.04
C ILE A 355 12.58 4.94 8.80
N TYR A 356 13.24 4.86 7.65
CA TYR A 356 12.59 4.41 6.42
C TYR A 356 12.67 2.88 6.30
N THR A 357 11.60 2.24 5.81
CA THR A 357 11.61 0.80 5.51
C THR A 357 11.91 0.48 4.04
N ASN A 358 12.32 1.49 3.25
CA ASN A 358 12.68 1.34 1.85
C ASN A 358 13.93 2.20 1.49
N PRO A 359 14.78 1.75 0.55
CA PRO A 359 16.03 2.43 0.20
C PRO A 359 15.85 3.73 -0.60
N TYR A 360 14.61 4.13 -0.88
CA TYR A 360 14.30 5.32 -1.68
C TYR A 360 13.93 6.53 -0.82
N TYR A 361 13.96 6.39 0.52
CA TYR A 361 13.63 7.43 1.49
C TYR A 361 12.24 8.05 1.27
N VAL A 362 11.28 7.19 0.90
CA VAL A 362 9.86 7.54 0.76
C VAL A 362 9.14 7.14 2.05
N HIS A 363 8.30 8.01 2.61
CA HIS A 363 7.51 7.68 3.80
C HIS A 363 6.49 6.57 3.50
N ASP A 364 6.38 5.60 4.41
CA ASP A 364 5.52 4.42 4.19
C ASP A 364 4.03 4.79 4.24
N ILE A 365 3.64 5.68 5.17
CA ILE A 365 2.38 6.42 5.13
C ILE A 365 2.58 7.59 4.16
N ARG A 366 2.01 7.49 2.96
CA ARG A 366 1.98 8.53 1.93
C ARG A 366 0.60 8.60 1.29
N MET A 367 0.21 9.76 0.78
CA MET A 367 -1.09 9.96 0.15
C MET A 367 -1.05 9.50 -1.32
N THR A 368 -2.09 8.81 -1.78
CA THR A 368 -2.16 8.21 -3.12
C THR A 368 -3.30 8.77 -3.98
N GLY A 369 -4.24 9.50 -3.39
CA GLY A 369 -5.32 10.20 -4.09
C GLY A 369 -6.24 10.97 -3.15
N ALA A 370 -7.04 11.89 -3.69
CA ALA A 370 -8.04 12.65 -2.95
C ALA A 370 -9.36 12.78 -3.72
N GLN A 371 -10.49 12.70 -3.01
CA GLN A 371 -11.84 12.83 -3.54
C GLN A 371 -12.70 13.76 -2.68
N HIS A 372 -13.48 14.63 -3.31
CA HIS A 372 -14.52 15.39 -2.63
C HIS A 372 -15.78 14.51 -2.59
N VAL A 373 -16.20 14.08 -1.39
CA VAL A 373 -17.22 13.02 -1.22
C VAL A 373 -18.57 13.51 -0.66
N ALA A 374 -18.59 14.61 0.08
CA ALA A 374 -19.79 15.36 0.48
C ALA A 374 -19.37 16.80 0.82
N LYS A 375 -20.32 17.76 0.88
CA LYS A 375 -20.04 19.18 1.18
C LYS A 375 -19.34 19.47 2.53
N SER A 376 -19.21 18.46 3.40
CA SER A 376 -18.49 18.52 4.67
C SER A 376 -17.39 17.46 4.81
N ARG A 377 -17.11 16.67 3.76
CA ARG A 377 -16.16 15.55 3.76
C ARG A 377 -15.32 15.46 2.49
N ILE A 378 -14.00 15.46 2.67
CA ILE A 378 -13.02 15.08 1.64
C ILE A 378 -12.36 13.78 2.09
N GLU A 379 -12.40 12.75 1.24
CA GLU A 379 -11.73 11.47 1.47
C GLU A 379 -10.35 11.50 0.79
N SER A 380 -9.34 10.87 1.36
CA SER A 380 -8.05 10.65 0.70
C SER A 380 -7.52 9.25 0.97
N SER A 381 -7.00 8.63 -0.08
CA SER A 381 -6.40 7.30 -0.06
C SER A 381 -4.93 7.38 0.32
N PHE A 382 -4.44 6.37 1.01
CA PHE A 382 -3.06 6.24 1.45
C PHE A 382 -2.45 4.90 1.04
N SER A 383 -1.13 4.83 0.99
CA SER A 383 -0.34 3.60 0.76
C SER A 383 -0.50 2.57 1.90
N THR A 384 -0.47 3.06 3.13
CA THR A 384 -0.83 2.38 4.37
C THR A 384 -1.19 3.42 5.43
N LEU A 385 -1.89 3.00 6.47
CA LEU A 385 -2.17 3.79 7.67
C LEU A 385 -1.83 3.01 8.95
N VAL A 386 -1.15 1.86 8.84
CA VAL A 386 -0.78 1.01 9.98
C VAL A 386 0.07 1.80 10.97
N GLY A 387 -0.47 1.99 12.19
CA GLY A 387 0.19 2.78 13.24
C GLY A 387 0.10 4.30 13.06
N ALA A 388 -0.66 4.80 12.08
CA ALA A 388 -0.90 6.23 11.89
C ALA A 388 -1.76 6.78 13.04
N LYS A 389 -1.30 7.87 13.68
CA LYS A 389 -2.07 8.56 14.71
C LYS A 389 -2.88 9.70 14.09
N LYS A 390 -4.09 9.92 14.64
CA LYS A 390 -5.01 10.97 14.22
C LYS A 390 -4.39 12.36 14.29
N GLU A 391 -3.60 12.60 15.34
CA GLU A 391 -2.91 13.85 15.63
C GLU A 391 -1.78 14.10 14.63
N ASP A 392 -1.01 13.06 14.28
CA ASP A 392 0.05 13.12 13.28
C ASP A 392 -0.52 13.30 11.86
N ILE A 393 -1.63 12.64 11.52
CA ILE A 393 -2.35 12.88 10.27
C ILE A 393 -2.81 14.35 10.19
N LEU A 394 -3.46 14.87 11.23
CA LEU A 394 -3.93 16.27 11.25
C LEU A 394 -2.79 17.28 11.19
N LYS A 395 -1.66 17.03 11.87
CA LYS A 395 -0.47 17.89 11.89
C LYS A 395 0.18 18.06 10.51
N HIS A 396 0.24 16.98 9.72
CA HIS A 396 0.94 16.97 8.44
C HIS A 396 0.01 17.17 7.22
N SER A 397 -1.31 17.21 7.43
CA SER A 397 -2.30 17.49 6.40
C SER A 397 -2.68 18.98 6.27
N ASN A 398 -2.95 19.41 5.04
CA ASN A 398 -3.41 20.75 4.74
C ASN A 398 -4.34 20.74 3.52
N ILE A 399 -5.43 21.52 3.55
CA ILE A 399 -6.39 21.64 2.45
C ILE A 399 -6.46 23.10 2.00
N THR A 400 -6.51 23.29 0.68
CA THR A 400 -6.65 24.60 0.02
C THR A 400 -7.80 24.59 -0.97
N ASP A 401 -8.49 25.73 -1.11
CA ASP A 401 -9.52 25.93 -2.13
C ASP A 401 -8.91 26.14 -3.53
N HIS A 402 -9.75 26.44 -4.53
CA HIS A 402 -9.34 26.71 -5.91
C HIS A 402 -8.53 28.01 -6.09
N GLN A 403 -8.48 28.87 -5.06
CA GLN A 403 -7.74 30.15 -5.04
C GLN A 403 -6.42 30.03 -4.27
N GLY A 404 -6.23 28.94 -3.53
CA GLY A 404 -5.09 28.70 -2.64
C GLY A 404 -5.31 29.12 -1.19
N ASN A 405 -6.51 29.58 -0.80
CA ASN A 405 -6.82 29.89 0.59
C ASN A 405 -6.85 28.60 1.41
N LYS A 406 -6.31 28.63 2.64
CA LYS A 406 -6.35 27.47 3.55
C LYS A 406 -7.77 27.24 4.06
N VAL A 407 -8.27 26.02 3.88
CA VAL A 407 -9.55 25.56 4.43
C VAL A 407 -9.30 24.88 5.78
N ALA A 408 -10.19 25.09 6.74
CA ALA A 408 -10.08 24.49 8.07
C ALA A 408 -10.46 23.00 8.03
N ILE A 409 -9.58 22.15 8.56
CA ILE A 409 -9.91 20.77 8.92
C ILE A 409 -10.40 20.83 10.37
N THR A 410 -11.68 20.54 10.59
CA THR A 410 -12.31 20.50 11.92
C THR A 410 -11.98 19.19 12.64
N ASP A 411 -11.98 18.07 11.92
CA ASP A 411 -11.60 16.76 12.45
C ASP A 411 -11.14 15.80 11.33
N VAL A 412 -10.58 14.64 11.70
CA VAL A 412 -10.30 13.53 10.77
C VAL A 412 -10.79 12.18 11.30
N GLU A 413 -11.36 11.36 10.41
CA GLU A 413 -11.64 9.95 10.63
C GLU A 413 -10.57 9.12 9.89
N VAL A 414 -9.96 8.14 10.57
CA VAL A 414 -8.88 7.30 10.03
C VAL A 414 -9.38 5.87 9.92
N ASP A 415 -9.49 5.36 8.70
CA ASP A 415 -9.80 3.97 8.37
C ASP A 415 -8.51 3.25 7.95
N GLU A 416 -7.85 2.61 8.93
CA GLU A 416 -6.60 1.89 8.71
C GLU A 416 -6.76 0.74 7.70
N ALA A 417 -7.88 0.01 7.78
CA ALA A 417 -8.13 -1.19 6.97
C ALA A 417 -8.49 -0.84 5.51
N GLY A 418 -9.31 0.18 5.29
CA GLY A 418 -9.60 0.74 3.97
C GLY A 418 -8.51 1.65 3.42
N LYS A 419 -7.46 1.95 4.21
CA LYS A 419 -6.35 2.87 3.89
C LYS A 419 -6.82 4.28 3.51
N LYS A 420 -7.78 4.82 4.28
CA LYS A 420 -8.44 6.10 4.00
C LYS A 420 -8.41 7.04 5.19
N VAL A 421 -8.27 8.33 4.90
CA VAL A 421 -8.56 9.41 5.85
C VAL A 421 -9.72 10.22 5.30
N THR A 422 -10.77 10.42 6.12
CA THR A 422 -11.82 11.41 5.81
C THR A 422 -11.57 12.67 6.61
N TYR A 423 -11.25 13.76 5.93
CA TYR A 423 -11.19 15.10 6.48
C TYR A 423 -12.60 15.65 6.62
N ILE A 424 -12.91 16.22 7.79
CA ILE A 424 -14.19 16.87 8.10
C ILE A 424 -13.95 18.37 8.19
N GLY A 425 -14.79 19.17 7.54
CA GLY A 425 -14.68 20.63 7.48
C GLY A 425 -15.84 21.27 6.72
N ASP A 426 -15.66 22.51 6.26
CA ASP A 426 -16.54 23.13 5.26
C ASP A 426 -15.89 22.99 3.89
N PHE A 427 -16.50 22.16 3.04
CA PHE A 427 -16.08 21.94 1.66
C PHE A 427 -17.25 22.23 0.70
N SER A 428 -18.03 23.28 0.99
CA SER A 428 -19.29 23.58 0.29
C SER A 428 -19.16 23.98 -1.19
N ASP A 429 -17.95 24.28 -1.71
CA ASP A 429 -17.70 24.47 -3.14
C ASP A 429 -17.69 23.11 -3.87
N THR A 430 -18.80 22.77 -4.52
CA THR A 430 -18.91 21.54 -5.33
C THR A 430 -18.57 21.76 -6.81
N GLN A 431 -18.26 22.99 -7.21
CA GLN A 431 -18.01 23.37 -8.61
C GLN A 431 -16.52 23.35 -8.94
N HIS A 432 -15.68 23.80 -8.01
CA HIS A 432 -14.23 23.80 -8.17
C HIS A 432 -13.57 22.75 -7.27
N PRO A 433 -12.43 22.16 -7.67
CA PRO A 433 -11.75 21.17 -6.86
C PRO A 433 -10.91 21.84 -5.76
N TYR A 434 -10.92 21.23 -4.58
CA TYR A 434 -9.94 21.51 -3.52
C TYR A 434 -8.59 20.87 -3.87
N THR A 435 -7.52 21.32 -3.22
CA THR A 435 -6.23 20.64 -3.25
C THR A 435 -5.81 20.26 -1.84
N VAL A 436 -5.68 18.95 -1.61
CA VAL A 436 -5.20 18.32 -0.37
C VAL A 436 -3.70 18.11 -0.49
N SER A 437 -2.96 18.31 0.58
CA SER A 437 -1.55 17.91 0.72
C SER A 437 -1.31 17.20 2.05
N TYR A 438 -0.46 16.20 2.04
CA TYR A 438 0.04 15.48 3.23
C TYR A 438 1.55 15.33 3.12
N ASN A 439 2.31 15.92 4.04
CA ASN A 439 3.75 16.11 3.92
C ASN A 439 4.13 16.73 2.55
N SER A 440 4.79 15.97 1.66
CA SER A 440 5.17 16.39 0.31
C SER A 440 4.17 15.98 -0.79
N ASP A 441 3.25 15.05 -0.51
CA ASP A 441 2.23 14.63 -1.47
C ASP A 441 1.16 15.71 -1.65
N ARG A 442 0.70 15.91 -2.88
CA ARG A 442 -0.35 16.89 -3.19
C ARG A 442 -1.29 16.39 -4.29
N PHE A 443 -2.59 16.40 -4.00
CA PHE A 443 -3.64 15.90 -4.89
C PHE A 443 -4.81 16.88 -4.98
N THR A 444 -5.18 17.23 -6.21
CA THR A 444 -6.42 17.94 -6.52
C THR A 444 -7.60 16.97 -6.44
N THR A 445 -8.64 17.31 -5.68
CA THR A 445 -9.80 16.44 -5.42
C THR A 445 -10.60 16.17 -6.69
N ARG A 446 -11.08 14.94 -6.86
CA ARG A 446 -12.13 14.61 -7.85
C ARG A 446 -13.48 14.48 -7.16
N SER A 447 -14.55 15.03 -7.73
CA SER A 447 -15.92 14.87 -7.21
C SER A 447 -16.36 13.41 -7.36
N SER A 448 -16.66 12.74 -6.24
CA SER A 448 -17.08 11.34 -6.23
C SER A 448 -18.48 11.15 -6.83
N TRP A 449 -18.87 9.92 -7.12
CA TRP A 449 -20.25 9.62 -7.55
C TRP A 449 -21.26 10.00 -6.45
N ARG A 450 -20.94 9.79 -5.17
CA ARG A 450 -21.82 10.16 -4.04
C ARG A 450 -22.13 11.65 -4.01
N LEU A 451 -21.12 12.50 -4.21
CA LEU A 451 -21.31 13.95 -4.28
C LEU A 451 -22.12 14.37 -5.52
N LYS A 452 -21.95 13.66 -6.64
CA LYS A 452 -22.75 13.88 -7.86
C LYS A 452 -24.21 13.47 -7.66
N ASP A 453 -24.48 12.36 -6.98
CA ASP A 453 -25.84 11.93 -6.67
C ASP A 453 -26.51 12.86 -5.64
N GLU A 454 -25.78 13.31 -4.62
CA GLU A 454 -26.25 14.32 -3.64
C GLU A 454 -26.62 15.66 -4.31
N THR A 455 -25.95 16.03 -5.40
CA THR A 455 -26.08 17.35 -6.04
C THR A 455 -26.93 17.33 -7.32
N TYR A 456 -26.99 16.20 -8.03
CA TYR A 456 -27.53 16.10 -9.40
C TYR A 456 -28.38 14.84 -9.66
N SER A 457 -28.87 14.16 -8.62
CA SER A 457 -29.81 13.03 -8.78
C SER A 457 -31.04 13.42 -9.60
N TYR A 458 -31.51 12.51 -10.46
CA TYR A 458 -32.57 12.77 -11.44
C TYR A 458 -33.42 11.53 -11.71
N ASP A 459 -34.62 11.49 -11.15
CA ASP A 459 -35.59 10.39 -11.32
C ASP A 459 -36.54 10.58 -12.52
N GLY A 460 -36.25 11.55 -13.39
CA GLY A 460 -37.08 11.87 -14.55
C GLY A 460 -36.81 11.01 -15.80
N PRO A 461 -37.58 11.20 -16.89
CA PRO A 461 -37.42 10.44 -18.12
C PRO A 461 -36.10 10.78 -18.85
N LEU A 462 -35.29 9.74 -19.07
CA LEU A 462 -34.03 9.80 -19.83
C LEU A 462 -34.17 9.26 -21.26
N GLY A 463 -33.25 9.65 -22.15
CA GLY A 463 -33.16 9.17 -23.52
C GLY A 463 -33.94 10.04 -24.52
N ALA A 464 -34.35 9.41 -25.63
CA ALA A 464 -35.03 10.07 -26.75
C ALA A 464 -36.51 9.68 -26.82
N THR A 465 -37.40 10.59 -26.46
CA THR A 465 -38.85 10.38 -26.52
C THR A 465 -39.41 10.91 -27.83
N LEU A 466 -39.69 10.00 -28.77
CA LEU A 466 -40.33 10.31 -30.04
C LEU A 466 -41.83 10.67 -29.83
N LYS A 467 -42.27 11.77 -30.43
CA LYS A 467 -43.64 12.32 -30.33
C LYS A 467 -44.19 12.67 -31.71
N GLU A 468 -45.50 12.94 -31.77
CA GLU A 468 -46.18 13.48 -32.96
C GLU A 468 -45.97 12.62 -34.23
N ASP A 469 -46.14 11.30 -34.11
CA ASP A 469 -45.88 10.29 -35.15
C ASP A 469 -44.49 10.39 -35.82
N GLY A 470 -43.49 10.88 -35.08
CA GLY A 470 -42.10 10.97 -35.52
C GLY A 470 -41.64 12.38 -35.89
N LYS A 471 -42.51 13.39 -35.80
CA LYS A 471 -42.20 14.79 -36.15
C LYS A 471 -41.40 15.54 -35.08
N ARG A 472 -41.34 15.01 -33.86
CA ARG A 472 -40.66 15.63 -32.71
C ARG A 472 -39.91 14.59 -31.89
N VAL A 473 -38.74 14.96 -31.38
CA VAL A 473 -38.01 14.22 -30.36
C VAL A 473 -37.76 15.15 -29.17
N ASP A 474 -38.18 14.75 -27.97
CA ASP A 474 -37.68 15.35 -26.74
C ASP A 474 -36.48 14.52 -26.26
N LEU A 475 -35.35 15.17 -25.97
CA LEU A 475 -34.08 14.54 -25.59
C LEU A 475 -33.69 14.91 -24.17
N THR A 476 -33.42 13.90 -23.32
CA THR A 476 -32.83 14.10 -21.98
C THR A 476 -31.59 13.24 -21.83
N LEU A 477 -30.46 13.86 -21.49
CA LEU A 477 -29.20 13.19 -21.16
C LEU A 477 -28.72 13.63 -19.79
N TRP A 478 -28.47 12.68 -18.87
CA TRP A 478 -27.82 12.97 -17.60
C TRP A 478 -26.31 13.04 -17.81
N SER A 479 -25.72 14.23 -17.64
CA SER A 479 -24.28 14.44 -17.80
C SER A 479 -23.78 15.60 -16.92
N PRO A 480 -23.78 15.44 -15.57
CA PRO A 480 -23.46 16.50 -14.61
C PRO A 480 -21.96 16.84 -14.52
N SER A 481 -21.21 16.63 -15.61
CA SER A 481 -19.77 16.90 -15.71
C SER A 481 -19.33 17.20 -17.15
N ALA A 482 -20.28 17.62 -18.01
CA ALA A 482 -20.00 18.02 -19.38
C ALA A 482 -20.13 19.54 -19.54
N ASP A 483 -19.07 20.20 -20.00
CA ASP A 483 -19.06 21.66 -20.26
C ASP A 483 -20.08 22.06 -21.34
N LYS A 484 -20.34 21.13 -22.27
CA LYS A 484 -21.32 21.28 -23.34
C LYS A 484 -21.82 19.91 -23.82
N VAL A 485 -23.13 19.78 -23.94
CA VAL A 485 -23.78 18.67 -24.66
C VAL A 485 -24.25 19.19 -26.02
N SER A 486 -24.19 18.34 -27.05
CA SER A 486 -24.77 18.63 -28.37
C SER A 486 -25.19 17.32 -29.04
N VAL A 487 -26.40 17.29 -29.58
CA VAL A 487 -26.86 16.15 -30.40
C VAL A 487 -26.29 16.30 -31.81
N VAL A 488 -25.66 15.24 -32.32
CA VAL A 488 -25.31 15.08 -33.73
C VAL A 488 -26.38 14.18 -34.36
N VAL A 489 -26.89 14.58 -35.53
CA VAL A 489 -28.07 13.98 -36.20
C VAL A 489 -27.70 13.64 -37.64
#